data_AF-X0UR93-F1
#
_entry.id   AF-X0UR93-F1
#
_cell.length_a   1.000
_cell.length_b   1.000
_cell.length_c   1.000
_cell.angle_alpha   90.00
_cell.angle_beta   90.00
_cell.angle_gamma   90.00
#
_symmetry.space_group_name_H-M   'P 1'
#
loop_
_entity.id
_entity.type
_entity.pdbx_description
1 polymer ?
#
loop_
_entity_poly.entity_id
_entity_poly.type
_entity_poly.pdbx_seq_one_letter_code
_entity_poly.pdbx_strand_id
1 'polypeptide(L)' 'SYCILPVTKFNGIQIGQGRPGSLTKRLLEAWSNKVGINIVKQALSHLEEK' A
#
# COMPACT_ATOMS: atom_id res chain seq x y z
N SER A 1 10.33 -6.11 7.41
CA SER A 1 9.44 -6.67 6.37
C SER A 1 9.79 -6.00 5.05
N TYR A 2 10.11 -6.77 4.01
CA TYR A 2 10.32 -6.21 2.67
C TYR A 2 8.94 -6.10 1.98
N CYS A 3 8.48 -4.88 1.74
CA CYS A 3 7.20 -4.60 1.09
C CYS A 3 7.30 -3.26 0.34
N ILE A 4 6.34 -3.02 -0.55
CA ILE A 4 6.16 -1.74 -1.24
C ILE A 4 5.19 -0.91 -0.40
N LEU A 5 5.64 0.21 0.17
CA LEU A 5 4.77 1.12 0.92
C LEU A 5 4.46 2.37 0.08
N PRO A 6 3.18 2.66 -0.21
CA PRO A 6 2.79 3.92 -0.83
C PRO A 6 3.07 5.11 0.09
N VAL A 7 3.62 6.18 -0.47
CA VAL A 7 3.77 7.48 0.20
C VAL A 7 2.91 8.51 -0.51
N THR A 8 2.01 9.17 0.23
CA THR A 8 1.07 10.16 -0.33
C THR A 8 1.34 11.58 0.17
N LYS A 9 2.31 11.76 1.06
CA LYS A 9 2.79 13.06 1.53
C LYS A 9 4.31 13.05 1.66
N PHE A 10 4.95 14.13 1.26
CA PHE A 10 6.38 14.34 1.45
C PHE A 10 6.62 15.75 2.00
N ASN A 11 7.32 15.84 3.13
CA ASN A 11 7.50 17.10 3.87
C ASN A 11 6.19 17.85 4.14
N GLY A 12 5.13 17.12 4.50
CA GLY A 12 3.80 17.68 4.74
C GLY A 12 3.02 18.08 3.48
N ILE A 13 3.66 18.11 2.32
CA ILE A 13 3.04 18.43 1.03
C ILE A 13 2.36 17.18 0.48
N GLN A 14 1.12 17.31 0.03
CA GLN A 14 0.37 16.21 -0.59
C GLN A 14 0.94 15.87 -1.97
N ILE A 15 1.14 14.57 -2.22
CA ILE A 15 1.49 14.03 -3.53
C ILE A 15 0.20 13.57 -4.22
N GLY A 16 -0.09 14.15 -5.39
CA GLY A 16 -1.26 13.81 -6.20
C GLY A 16 -2.58 13.94 -5.40
N GLN A 17 -3.38 12.89 -5.41
CA GLN A 17 -4.71 12.87 -4.77
C GLN A 17 -4.70 12.39 -3.30
N GLY A 18 -3.53 12.27 -2.67
CA GLY A 18 -3.44 11.80 -1.28
C GLY A 18 -3.74 10.30 -1.09
N ARG A 19 -3.79 9.53 -2.18
CA ARG A 19 -4.07 8.08 -2.20
C ARG A 19 -3.07 7.35 -3.10
N PRO A 20 -2.81 6.05 -2.89
CA PRO A 20 -1.94 5.27 -3.77
C PRO A 20 -2.39 5.34 -5.23
N GLY A 21 -1.46 5.70 -6.13
CA GLY A 21 -1.73 5.81 -7.56
C GLY A 21 -1.86 4.46 -8.27
N SER A 22 -2.29 4.47 -9.54
CA SER A 22 -2.50 3.26 -10.35
C SER A 22 -1.24 2.40 -10.49
N LEU A 23 -0.08 3.03 -10.71
CA LEU A 23 1.20 2.32 -10.80
C LEU A 23 1.56 1.61 -9.48
N THR A 24 1.44 2.31 -8.36
CA THR A 24 1.73 1.74 -7.03
C THR A 24 0.78 0.60 -6.70
N LYS A 25 -0.51 0.70 -7.06
CA LYS A 25 -1.49 -0.40 -6.90
C LYS A 25 -1.07 -1.63 -7.70
N ARG A 26 -0.67 -1.46 -8.96
CA ARG A 26 -0.21 -2.57 -9.80
C ARG A 26 1.05 -3.23 -9.25
N LEU A 27 1.98 -2.47 -8.69
CA LEU A 27 3.17 -3.01 -8.02
C LEU A 27 2.80 -3.80 -6.75
N LEU A 28 1.87 -3.29 -5.94
CA LEU A 28 1.35 -3.96 -4.76
C LEU A 28 0.63 -5.28 -5.10
N GLU A 29 -0.15 -5.31 -6.17
CA GLU A 29 -0.81 -6.51 -6.67
C GLU A 29 0.22 -7.55 -7.15
N ALA A 30 1.21 -7.13 -7.94
CA ALA A 30 2.28 -8.02 -8.38
C ALA A 30 3.09 -8.58 -7.20
N TRP A 31 3.34 -7.76 -6.18
CA TRP A 31 4.00 -8.20 -4.96
C TRP A 31 3.14 -9.20 -4.17
N SER A 32 1.85 -8.91 -3.99
CA SER A 32 0.88 -9.81 -3.34
C SER A 32 0.87 -11.19 -4.02
N ASN A 33 0.83 -11.20 -5.36
CA ASN A 33 0.88 -12.43 -6.15
C ASN A 33 2.21 -13.17 -5.97
N LYS A 34 3.34 -12.45 -5.92
CA LYS A 34 4.67 -13.04 -5.73
C LYS A 34 4.82 -13.71 -4.37
N VAL A 35 4.25 -13.14 -3.31
CA VAL A 35 4.34 -13.68 -1.95
C VAL A 35 3.19 -14.63 -1.60
N GLY A 36 2.18 -14.77 -2.47
CA GLY A 36 1.02 -15.64 -2.28
C GLY A 36 0.03 -15.15 -1.21
N ILE A 37 0.08 -13.87 -0.83
CA ILE A 37 -0.75 -13.29 0.24
C ILE A 37 -1.26 -11.91 -0.20
N ASN A 38 -2.54 -11.62 0.06
CA ASN A 38 -3.07 -10.26 -0.11
C ASN A 38 -2.60 -9.36 1.04
N ILE A 39 -1.44 -8.72 0.84
CA ILE A 39 -0.79 -7.89 1.85
C ILE A 39 -1.58 -6.64 2.22
N VAL A 40 -2.41 -6.10 1.31
CA VAL A 40 -3.27 -4.94 1.60
C VAL A 40 -4.38 -5.34 2.56
N LYS A 41 -5.04 -6.47 2.30
CA LYS A 41 -6.07 -7.02 3.20
C LYS A 41 -5.48 -7.36 4.57
N GLN A 42 -4.31 -7.99 4.60
CA GLN A 42 -3.59 -8.28 5.84
C GLN A 42 -3.26 -7.00 6.62
N ALA A 43 -2.77 -5.94 5.97
CA ALA A 43 -2.47 -4.69 6.66
C ALA A 43 -3.75 -4.05 7.23
N LEU A 44 -4.84 -4.04 6.48
CA LEU A 44 -6.12 -3.46 6.91
C LEU A 44 -6.76 -4.23 8.07
N SER A 45 -6.60 -5.56 8.16
CA SER A 45 -7.16 -6.32 9.28
C SER A 45 -6.61 -5.90 10.65
N HIS A 46 -5.41 -5.30 10.70
CA HIS A 46 -4.84 -4.78 11.94
C HIS A 46 -5.45 -3.44 12.38
N LEU A 47 -6.24 -2.80 11.51
CA LEU A 47 -6.98 -1.58 11.85
C LEU A 47 -8.38 -1.88 12.40
N GLU A 48 -8.91 -3.08 12.13
CA GLU A 48 -10.26 -3.49 12.53
C GLU A 48 -10.33 -4.01 13.99
N GLU A 49 -9.18 -4.28 14.64
CA GLU A 49 -9.09 -4.72 16.05
C GLU A 49 -9.07 -3.56 17.08
N LYS A 50 -9.66 -2.40 16.78
CA LYS A 50 -9.81 -1.28 17.72
C LYS A 50 -11.22 -0.72 17.79
#